data_AF-A0A2P2QM49-F1
#
_entry.id   AF-A0A2P2QM49-F1
#
_cell.length_a   1.000
_cell.length_b   1.000
_cell.length_c   1.000
_cell.angle_alpha   90.00
_cell.angle_beta   90.00
_cell.angle_gamma   90.00
#
_symmetry.space_group_name_H-M   'P 1'
#
loop_
_entity.id
_entity.type
_entity.pdbx_description
1 polymer ?
#
loop_
_entity_poly.entity_id
_entity_poly.type
_entity_poly.pdbx_seq_one_letter_code
_entity_poly.pdbx_strand_id
1 'polypeptide(L)'
;MRRLLPEENSPEYENFLADPQKYFLSALPSLLQSTKYMAVVDTLSTHSPDEEYIGERQQPSIWTGDAEMVEAFYGFSAEIRHIEKEIDRRNSDPSLRNRCAAGVLPYELLAPSSEPGVTCRGVPNSVSI
;
A
#
# COMPACT_ATOMS: atom_id res chain seq x y z
N MET A 1 -10.32 -3.00 -19.58
CA MET A 1 -9.93 -3.83 -20.75
C MET A 1 -10.54 -3.24 -22.00
N ARG A 2 -9.79 -3.21 -23.11
CA ARG A 2 -10.22 -2.68 -24.42
C ARG A 2 -10.57 -3.77 -25.44
N ARG A 3 -10.28 -5.04 -25.13
CA ARG A 3 -10.57 -6.21 -25.96
C ARG A 3 -11.04 -7.37 -25.09
N LEU A 4 -11.84 -8.26 -25.69
CA LEU A 4 -12.21 -9.55 -25.12
C LEU A 4 -11.20 -10.62 -25.54
N LEU A 5 -11.38 -11.85 -25.06
CA LEU A 5 -10.64 -13.00 -25.59
C LEU A 5 -11.05 -13.23 -27.05
N PRO A 6 -10.09 -13.49 -27.96
CA PRO A 6 -10.41 -13.75 -29.36
C PRO A 6 -11.02 -15.15 -29.53
N GLU A 7 -12.00 -15.26 -30.43
CA GLU A 7 -12.59 -16.56 -30.81
C GLU A 7 -11.64 -17.33 -31.73
N GLU A 8 -11.53 -18.65 -31.58
CA GLU A 8 -10.54 -19.49 -32.26
C GLU A 8 -10.53 -19.38 -33.80
N ASN A 9 -11.68 -19.02 -34.40
CA ASN A 9 -11.83 -18.89 -35.86
C ASN A 9 -11.71 -17.43 -36.36
N SER A 10 -11.25 -16.50 -35.51
CA SER A 10 -11.14 -15.08 -35.85
C SER A 10 -9.73 -14.68 -36.30
N PRO A 11 -9.57 -13.68 -37.17
CA PRO A 11 -8.26 -13.09 -37.48
C PRO A 11 -7.54 -12.57 -36.23
N GLU A 12 -8.27 -12.12 -35.22
CA GLU A 12 -7.73 -11.71 -33.93
C GLU A 12 -7.05 -12.85 -33.17
N TYR A 13 -7.52 -14.09 -33.33
CA TYR A 13 -6.90 -15.27 -32.73
C TYR A 13 -5.56 -15.61 -33.37
N GLU A 14 -5.45 -15.48 -34.70
CA GLU A 14 -4.16 -15.61 -35.39
C GLU A 14 -3.15 -14.55 -34.92
N ASN A 15 -3.60 -13.30 -34.74
CA ASN A 15 -2.78 -12.22 -34.18
C ASN A 15 -2.33 -12.52 -32.74
N PHE A 16 -3.22 -13.10 -31.92
CA PHE A 16 -2.89 -13.54 -30.56
C PHE A 16 -1.85 -14.67 -30.56
N LEU A 17 -2.01 -15.69 -31.42
CA LEU A 17 -1.04 -16.78 -31.52
C LEU A 17 0.33 -16.32 -32.01
N ALA A 18 0.37 -15.37 -32.95
CA ALA A 18 1.60 -14.83 -33.50
C ALA A 18 2.39 -13.96 -32.50
N ASP A 19 1.69 -13.13 -31.71
CA ASP A 19 2.29 -12.29 -30.68
C ASP A 19 1.34 -12.08 -29.48
N PRO A 20 1.35 -13.00 -28.50
CA PRO A 20 0.47 -12.92 -27.33
C PRO A 20 0.72 -11.67 -26.48
N GLN A 21 1.97 -11.19 -26.43
CA GLN A 21 2.36 -10.04 -25.60
C GLN A 21 1.77 -8.76 -26.18
N LYS A 22 1.92 -8.54 -27.49
CA LYS A 22 1.32 -7.40 -28.19
C LYS A 22 -0.20 -7.44 -28.13
N TYR A 23 -0.80 -8.61 -28.29
CA TYR A 23 -2.25 -8.75 -28.13
C TYR A 23 -2.70 -8.35 -26.72
N PHE A 24 -2.03 -8.85 -25.68
CA PHE A 24 -2.31 -8.49 -24.29
C PHE A 24 -2.17 -6.98 -24.02
N LEU A 25 -1.08 -6.36 -24.46
CA LEU A 25 -0.88 -4.90 -24.35
C LEU A 25 -1.97 -4.11 -25.08
N SER A 26 -2.48 -4.63 -26.20
CA SER A 26 -3.58 -3.99 -26.93
C SER A 26 -4.93 -4.09 -26.19
N ALA A 27 -5.07 -5.03 -25.25
CA ALA A 27 -6.24 -5.19 -24.39
C ALA A 27 -6.17 -4.35 -23.10
N LEU A 28 -4.96 -4.03 -22.61
CA LEU A 28 -4.73 -3.12 -21.48
C LEU A 28 -5.05 -1.65 -21.85
N PRO A 29 -5.18 -0.71 -20.89
CA PRO A 29 -5.37 0.71 -21.17
C PRO A 29 -4.32 1.29 -22.13
N SER A 30 -4.66 2.37 -22.84
CA SER A 30 -3.68 3.05 -23.69
C SER A 30 -2.57 3.68 -22.85
N LEU A 31 -1.42 4.00 -23.47
CA LEU A 31 -0.32 4.67 -22.78
C LEU A 31 -0.79 5.92 -22.03
N LEU A 32 -1.58 6.79 -22.68
CA LEU A 32 -2.11 8.00 -22.06
C LEU A 32 -3.04 7.70 -20.86
N GLN A 33 -3.87 6.66 -20.95
CA GLN A 33 -4.74 6.26 -19.84
C GLN A 33 -3.93 5.69 -18.67
N SER A 34 -2.95 4.84 -18.95
CA SER A 34 -2.05 4.27 -17.95
C SER A 34 -1.24 5.34 -17.24
N THR A 35 -0.66 6.31 -17.97
CA THR A 35 0.08 7.42 -17.37
C THR A 35 -0.79 8.28 -16.44
N LYS A 36 -2.03 8.58 -16.85
CA LYS A 36 -2.98 9.31 -15.99
C LYS A 36 -3.29 8.52 -14.73
N TYR A 37 -3.55 7.23 -14.86
CA TYR A 37 -3.81 6.36 -13.71
C TYR A 37 -2.60 6.28 -12.76
N MET A 38 -1.40 6.11 -13.30
CA MET A 38 -0.16 6.09 -12.50
C MET A 38 0.02 7.39 -11.71
N ALA A 39 -0.18 8.55 -12.33
CA ALA A 39 -0.07 9.84 -11.64
C ALA A 39 -1.10 9.99 -10.50
N VAL A 40 -2.32 9.47 -10.70
CA VAL A 40 -3.35 9.45 -9.64
C VAL A 40 -2.95 8.52 -8.51
N VAL A 41 -2.55 7.28 -8.81
CA VAL A 41 -2.14 6.30 -7.78
C VAL A 41 -0.93 6.80 -7.01
N ASP A 42 0.08 7.38 -7.68
CA ASP A 42 1.26 7.95 -7.04
C ASP A 42 0.88 9.04 -6.03
N THR A 43 0.03 9.98 -6.45
CA THR A 43 -0.52 11.02 -5.57
C THR A 43 -1.26 10.42 -4.38
N LEU A 44 -2.17 9.46 -4.62
CA LEU A 44 -3.00 8.85 -3.57
C LEU A 44 -2.21 7.91 -2.64
N SER A 45 -1.02 7.47 -3.04
CA SER A 45 -0.16 6.58 -2.25
C SER A 45 0.92 7.33 -1.47
N THR A 46 0.94 8.66 -1.56
CA THR A 46 1.98 9.50 -0.98
C THR A 46 1.58 9.99 0.42
N HIS A 47 2.39 9.67 1.41
CA HIS A 47 2.24 10.20 2.76
C HIS A 47 2.73 11.65 2.85
N SER A 48 1.91 12.52 3.44
CA SER A 48 2.29 13.91 3.75
C SER A 48 3.40 13.96 4.81
N PRO A 49 4.33 14.94 4.75
CA PRO A 49 5.28 15.17 5.84
C PRO A 49 4.62 15.58 7.17
N ASP A 50 3.38 16.06 7.10
CA ASP A 50 2.59 16.48 8.27
C ASP A 50 1.56 15.42 8.71
N GLU A 51 1.65 14.18 8.21
CA GLU A 51 0.71 13.11 8.54
C GLU A 51 0.82 12.68 10.02
N GLU A 52 -0.32 12.36 10.65
CA GLU A 52 -0.36 11.81 12.01
C GLU A 52 -0.80 10.34 11.97
N TYR A 53 0.10 9.46 12.38
CA TYR A 53 -0.12 8.01 12.35
C TYR A 53 -0.83 7.49 13.59
N ILE A 54 -1.37 6.27 13.49
CA ILE A 54 -1.95 5.57 14.63
C ILE A 54 -0.95 5.45 15.79
N GLY A 55 -1.40 5.80 16.99
CA GLY A 55 -0.54 5.85 18.16
C GLY A 55 0.32 7.12 18.27
N GLU A 56 0.19 8.05 17.32
CA GLU A 56 0.77 9.38 17.37
C GLU A 56 -0.31 10.43 17.54
N ARG A 57 0.09 11.59 18.07
CA ARG A 57 -0.77 12.75 18.20
C ARG A 57 0.08 14.02 18.32
N GLN A 58 -0.34 15.10 17.67
CA GLN A 58 0.15 16.42 18.02
C GLN A 58 -0.19 16.76 19.47
N GLN A 59 0.83 17.20 20.22
CA GLN A 59 0.70 17.63 21.61
C GLN A 59 0.12 16.54 22.56
N PRO A 60 0.78 15.38 22.68
CA PRO A 60 0.24 14.18 23.31
C PRO A 60 -0.07 14.32 24.82
N SER A 61 0.54 15.30 25.49
CA SER A 61 0.36 15.52 26.94
C SER A 61 -0.61 16.66 27.30
N ILE A 62 -1.11 17.43 26.33
CA ILE A 62 -1.90 18.65 26.61
C ILE A 62 -3.21 18.75 25.83
N TRP A 63 -3.55 17.74 25.02
CA TRP A 63 -4.85 17.68 24.34
C TRP A 63 -6.02 17.43 25.31
N THR A 64 -5.73 16.99 26.53
CA THR A 64 -6.66 16.82 27.65
C THR A 64 -5.99 17.22 28.96
N GLY A 65 -6.79 17.67 29.93
CA GLY A 65 -6.33 17.90 31.31
C GLY A 65 -6.41 16.66 32.20
N ASP A 66 -6.92 15.55 31.66
CA ASP A 66 -7.07 14.28 32.37
C ASP A 66 -5.79 13.44 32.26
N ALA A 67 -5.10 13.26 33.39
CA ALA A 67 -3.86 12.50 33.45
C ALA A 67 -4.05 11.01 33.13
N GLU A 68 -5.20 10.41 33.49
CA GLU A 68 -5.49 9.00 33.23
C GLU A 68 -5.63 8.76 31.72
N MET A 69 -6.29 9.68 31.02
CA MET A 69 -6.42 9.62 29.55
C MET A 69 -5.08 9.79 28.83
N VAL A 70 -4.20 10.67 29.34
CA VAL A 70 -2.84 10.83 28.80
C VAL A 70 -2.02 9.56 29.00
N GLU A 71 -2.06 8.96 30.20
CA GLU A 71 -1.36 7.71 30.49
C GLU A 71 -1.88 6.55 29.63
N ALA A 72 -3.20 6.42 29.49
CA ALA A 72 -3.82 5.41 28.63
C ALA A 72 -3.37 5.55 27.16
N PHE A 73 -3.26 6.79 26.66
CA PHE A 73 -2.74 7.05 25.32
C PHE A 73 -1.28 6.61 25.18
N TYR A 74 -0.41 6.88 26.15
CA TYR A 74 0.98 6.40 26.12
C TYR A 74 1.07 4.87 26.14
N GLY A 75 0.19 4.20 26.90
CA GLY A 75 0.06 2.74 26.86
C GLY A 75 -0.31 2.23 25.48
N PHE A 76 -1.32 2.84 24.85
CA PHE A 76 -1.71 2.53 23.48
C PHE A 76 -0.57 2.73 22.48
N SER A 77 0.12 3.88 22.51
CA SER A 77 1.28 4.16 21.64
C SER A 77 2.44 3.17 21.84
N ALA A 78 2.61 2.63 23.05
CA ALA A 78 3.61 1.59 23.32
C ALA A 78 3.22 0.25 22.67
N GLU A 79 1.96 -0.15 22.78
CA GLU A 79 1.45 -1.38 22.16
C GLU A 79 1.49 -1.30 20.61
N ILE A 80 1.12 -0.17 20.03
CA ILE A 80 1.23 0.06 18.58
C ILE A 80 2.68 -0.12 18.10
N ARG A 81 3.67 0.45 18.81
CA ARG A 81 5.09 0.24 18.49
C ARG A 81 5.55 -1.20 18.68
N HIS A 82 4.93 -1.95 19.58
CA HIS A 82 5.20 -3.38 19.74
C HIS A 82 4.66 -4.20 18.55
N ILE A 83 3.47 -3.87 18.05
CA ILE A 83 2.87 -4.50 16.86
C ILE A 83 3.78 -4.32 15.64
N GLU A 84 4.40 -3.16 15.46
CA GLU A 84 5.34 -2.94 14.35
C GLU A 84 6.50 -3.94 14.38
N LYS A 85 7.10 -4.16 15.57
CA LYS A 85 8.17 -5.16 15.75
C LYS A 85 7.70 -6.58 15.46
N GLU A 86 6.45 -6.89 15.78
CA GLU A 86 5.85 -8.19 15.46
C GLU A 86 5.63 -8.35 13.95
N ILE A 87 5.26 -7.28 13.23
CA ILE A 87 5.18 -7.26 11.77
C ILE A 87 6.56 -7.53 11.16
N ASP A 88 7.60 -6.84 11.63
CA ASP A 88 8.98 -7.04 11.18
C ASP A 88 9.45 -8.48 11.42
N ARG A 89 9.18 -9.01 12.62
CA ARG A 89 9.50 -10.40 12.97
C ARG A 89 8.81 -11.39 12.03
N ARG A 90 7.53 -11.17 11.71
CA ARG A 90 6.77 -12.03 10.77
C ARG A 90 7.27 -11.89 9.34
N ASN A 91 7.62 -10.69 8.90
CA ASN A 91 8.22 -10.47 7.58
C ASN A 91 9.59 -11.16 7.45
N SER A 92 10.31 -11.31 8.55
CA SER A 92 11.60 -12.00 8.59
C SER A 92 11.49 -13.52 8.73
N ASP A 93 10.29 -14.06 8.97
CA ASP A 93 10.07 -15.50 9.19
C ASP A 93 9.92 -16.24 7.85
N PRO A 94 10.88 -17.09 7.44
CA PRO A 94 10.83 -17.78 6.16
C PRO A 94 9.72 -18.84 6.08
N SER A 95 9.15 -19.25 7.22
CA SER A 95 7.98 -20.13 7.23
C SER A 95 6.69 -19.41 6.77
N LEU A 96 6.66 -18.08 6.87
CA LEU A 96 5.54 -17.22 6.46
C LEU A 96 5.67 -16.78 4.99
N ARG A 97 5.55 -17.75 4.08
CA ARG A 97 5.84 -17.61 2.64
C ARG A 97 5.02 -16.56 1.88
N ASN A 98 3.89 -16.11 2.44
CA ASN A 98 3.00 -15.13 1.80
C ASN A 98 3.32 -13.68 2.21
N ARG A 99 4.40 -13.45 2.96
CA ARG A 99 4.77 -12.11 3.45
C ARG A 99 5.91 -11.47 2.66
N CYS A 100 6.82 -12.29 2.15
CA CYS A 100 7.99 -11.89 1.38
C CYS A 100 8.16 -12.88 0.23
N ALA A 101 7.94 -12.44 -1.01
CA ALA A 101 8.18 -13.23 -2.20
C ALA A 101 9.36 -12.65 -2.99
N ALA A 102 9.92 -13.45 -3.91
CA ALA A 102 11.03 -12.99 -4.74
C ALA A 102 10.63 -11.73 -5.54
N GLY A 103 11.34 -10.62 -5.33
CA GLY A 103 11.05 -9.34 -5.98
C GLY A 103 9.84 -8.60 -5.43
N VAL A 104 9.23 -9.06 -4.33
CA VAL A 104 8.10 -8.39 -3.66
C VAL A 104 8.57 -7.83 -2.33
N LEU A 105 8.25 -6.56 -2.07
CA LEU A 105 8.54 -5.91 -0.79
C LEU A 105 7.85 -6.67 0.36
N PRO A 106 8.43 -6.68 1.58
CA PRO A 106 7.76 -7.21 2.75
C PRO A 106 6.36 -6.61 2.94
N TYR A 107 5.43 -7.40 3.47
CA TYR A 107 4.08 -6.89 3.74
C TYR A 107 4.08 -5.92 4.93
N GLU A 108 4.08 -4.63 4.63
CA GLU A 108 4.14 -3.52 5.61
C GLU A 108 2.96 -2.54 5.52
N LEU A 109 1.93 -2.82 4.72
CA LEU A 109 0.75 -1.93 4.59
C LEU A 109 -0.02 -1.71 5.92
N LEU A 110 0.26 -2.50 6.95
CA LEU A 110 -0.28 -2.35 8.30
C LEU A 110 0.80 -2.03 9.36
N ALA A 111 2.03 -1.73 8.94
CA ALA A 111 3.03 -1.18 9.84
C ALA A 111 2.56 0.21 10.27
N PRO A 112 2.47 0.50 11.58
CA PRO A 112 1.88 1.74 12.09
C PRO A 112 2.54 3.01 11.57
N SER A 113 3.88 3.06 11.59
CA SER A 113 4.64 4.26 11.25
C SER A 113 5.14 4.27 9.80
N SER A 114 5.32 5.47 9.26
CA SER A 114 5.98 5.69 7.97
C SER A 114 6.68 7.05 7.91
N GLU A 115 7.70 7.11 7.07
CA GLU A 115 8.25 8.38 6.59
C GLU A 115 7.34 8.99 5.51
N PRO A 116 7.55 10.27 5.14
CA PRO A 116 6.82 10.92 4.06
C PRO A 116 7.15 10.28 2.69
N GLY A 117 6.20 10.31 1.76
CA GLY A 117 6.38 9.74 0.42
C GLY A 117 5.61 8.44 0.17
N VAL A 118 5.92 7.76 -0.94
CA VAL A 118 5.34 6.46 -1.30
C VAL A 118 6.19 5.35 -0.67
N THR A 119 5.76 4.83 0.47
CA THR A 119 6.57 3.92 1.31
C THR A 119 6.03 2.49 1.39
N CYS A 120 4.78 2.27 0.97
CA CYS A 120 4.05 1.01 1.16
C CYS A 120 3.89 0.58 2.63
N ARG A 121 3.85 1.55 3.55
CA ARG A 121 3.66 1.37 5.00
C ARG A 121 3.06 2.62 5.64
N GLY A 122 2.72 2.53 6.93
CA GLY A 122 2.12 3.63 7.68
C GLY A 122 0.61 3.55 7.69
N VAL A 123 0.02 3.70 8.89
CA VAL A 123 -1.43 3.71 9.08
C VAL A 123 -1.84 5.08 9.63
N PRO A 124 -2.37 5.98 8.79
CA PRO A 124 -2.86 7.28 9.24
C PRO A 124 -4.03 7.15 10.23
N ASN A 125 -4.20 8.15 11.11
CA ASN A 125 -5.33 8.21 12.03
C ASN A 125 -6.69 8.40 11.32
N SER A 126 -6.70 8.84 10.06
CA SER A 126 -7.91 9.23 9.33
C SER A 126 -7.82 8.90 7.83
N VAL A 127 -8.92 9.08 7.11
CA VAL A 127 -8.92 9.07 5.64
C VAL A 127 -8.45 10.44 5.15
N SER A 128 -7.13 10.61 5.06
CA SER A 128 -6.47 11.88 4.72
C SER A 128 -6.17 12.05 3.22
N ILE A 129 -6.35 11.00 2.41
CA ILE A 129 -6.17 11.00 0.95
C ILE A 129 -7.11 9.99 0.27
#